data_AF-A0A915UZT9-F1
#
_entry.id   AF-A0A915UZT9-F1
#
_cell.length_a   1.000
_cell.length_b   1.000
_cell.length_c   1.000
_cell.angle_alpha   90.00
_cell.angle_beta   90.00
_cell.angle_gamma   90.00
#
_symmetry.space_group_name_H-M   'P 1'
#
loop_
_entity.id
_entity.type
_entity.pdbx_description
1 polymer ?
#
loop_
_entity_poly.entity_id
_entity_poly.type
_entity_poly.pdbx_seq_one_letter_code
_entity_poly.pdbx_strand_id
1 'polypeptide(L)'
;MCAGRDSKEVKLGSVSRVVAGKQRDASYVAHLGGPEGFGVKRSAEAHARHWAVAAPAAVIGDGAAWIWHLAESDFPDAAHIVDWYHARQHLCAAGQQGFTQPDQAQTWIETQTQAL
;
A
#
# COMPACT_ATOMS: atom_id res chain seq x y z
N MET A 1 4.08 14.56 17.64
CA MET A 1 3.84 13.27 18.34
C MET A 1 5.18 12.70 18.74
N CYS A 2 5.48 12.66 20.03
CA CYS A 2 6.72 12.06 20.54
C CYS A 2 6.54 10.54 20.61
N ALA A 3 7.24 9.78 19.79
CA ALA A 3 7.28 8.33 19.92
C ALA A 3 8.04 7.97 21.22
N GLY A 4 7.31 7.47 22.22
CA GLY A 4 7.93 6.87 23.40
C GLY A 4 8.69 5.60 23.00
N ARG A 5 9.83 5.36 23.66
CA ARG A 5 10.77 4.24 23.40
C ARG A 5 10.19 2.82 23.60
N ASP A 6 8.88 2.69 23.86
CA ASP A 6 8.16 1.43 24.09
C ASP A 6 7.07 1.13 23.05
N SER A 7 6.99 1.89 21.95
CA SER A 7 6.00 1.61 20.90
C SER A 7 6.26 0.27 20.22
N LYS A 8 5.26 -0.60 20.18
CA LYS A 8 5.27 -1.83 19.39
C LYS A 8 4.42 -1.65 18.14
N GLU A 9 4.93 -2.05 16.99
CA GLU A 9 4.25 -1.90 15.71
C GLU A 9 3.63 -3.23 15.25
N VAL A 10 2.38 -3.15 14.76
CA VAL A 10 1.68 -4.25 14.11
C VAL A 10 1.59 -3.95 12.62
N LYS A 11 1.96 -4.92 11.78
CA LYS A 11 1.65 -4.91 10.35
C LYS A 11 0.29 -5.57 10.14
N LEU A 12 -0.58 -4.91 9.40
CA LEU A 12 -1.93 -5.38 9.08
C LEU A 12 -2.11 -5.37 7.56
N GLY A 13 -2.76 -6.41 7.04
CA GLY A 13 -3.19 -6.45 5.65
C GLY A 13 -4.47 -7.24 5.51
N SER A 14 -5.13 -7.05 4.37
CA SER A 14 -6.30 -7.84 3.99
C SER A 14 -6.06 -8.56 2.67
N VAL A 15 -6.70 -9.72 2.51
CA VAL A 15 -6.78 -10.42 1.23
C VAL A 15 -8.26 -10.56 0.90
N SER A 16 -8.68 -10.13 -0.28
CA SER A 16 -10.09 -10.14 -0.67
C SER A 16 -10.23 -10.36 -2.18
N ARG A 17 -11.41 -10.83 -2.59
CA ARG A 17 -11.79 -10.84 -4.01
C ARG A 17 -12.49 -9.53 -4.33
N VAL A 18 -12.25 -8.96 -5.50
CA VAL A 18 -13.00 -7.80 -5.98
C VAL A 18 -14.04 -8.27 -6.99
N VAL A 19 -15.31 -7.98 -6.73
CA VAL A 19 -16.45 -8.32 -7.60
C VAL A 19 -17.28 -7.07 -7.82
N ALA A 20 -17.43 -6.65 -9.08
CA ALA A 20 -18.13 -5.42 -9.46
C ALA A 20 -17.65 -4.19 -8.68
N GLY A 21 -16.32 -4.03 -8.56
CA GLY A 21 -15.68 -2.91 -7.86
C GLY A 21 -15.79 -2.95 -6.33
N LYS A 22 -16.29 -4.03 -5.74
CA LYS A 22 -16.44 -4.16 -4.28
C LYS A 22 -15.62 -5.32 -3.76
N GLN A 23 -14.93 -5.10 -2.63
CA GLN A 23 -14.27 -6.17 -1.90
C GLN A 23 -15.30 -7.17 -1.34
N ARG A 24 -14.98 -8.46 -1.45
CA ARG A 24 -15.79 -9.59 -1.00
C ARG A 24 -14.92 -10.57 -0.24
N ASP A 25 -15.55 -11.22 0.73
CA ASP A 25 -15.00 -12.31 1.52
C ASP A 25 -13.69 -11.97 2.21
N ALA A 26 -13.42 -10.71 2.57
CA ALA A 26 -12.12 -10.29 3.09
C ALA A 26 -11.71 -11.06 4.36
N SER A 27 -10.44 -11.46 4.42
CA SER A 27 -9.76 -11.83 5.67
C SER A 27 -8.65 -10.84 5.97
N TYR A 28 -8.17 -10.90 7.21
CA TYR A 28 -7.16 -10.00 7.73
C TYR A 28 -6.04 -10.81 8.35
N VAL A 29 -4.81 -10.37 8.08
CA VAL A 29 -3.60 -10.92 8.68
C VAL A 29 -2.94 -9.81 9.49
N ALA A 30 -2.59 -10.12 10.74
CA ALA A 30 -1.86 -9.22 11.60
C ALA A 30 -0.58 -9.87 12.13
N HIS A 31 0.47 -9.06 12.27
CA HIS A 31 1.73 -9.49 12.85
C HIS A 31 2.38 -8.37 13.67
N LEU A 32 2.54 -8.63 14.97
CA LEU A 32 3.39 -7.84 15.86
C LEU A 32 4.84 -8.29 15.66
N GLY A 33 5.63 -7.50 14.93
CA GLY A 33 6.98 -7.88 14.53
C GLY A 33 7.44 -7.20 13.24
N GLY A 34 8.43 -7.79 12.58
CA GLY A 34 9.02 -7.30 11.33
C GLY A 34 8.20 -7.63 10.08
N PRO A 35 8.51 -6.99 8.93
CA PRO A 35 7.85 -7.26 7.66
C PRO A 35 7.89 -8.73 7.23
N GLU A 36 8.97 -9.45 7.53
CA GLU A 36 9.21 -10.82 7.07
C GLU A 36 8.18 -11.79 7.65
N GLY A 37 7.95 -11.70 8.96
CA GLY A 37 6.94 -12.52 9.66
C GLY A 37 5.51 -12.18 9.23
N PHE A 38 5.28 -10.93 8.80
CA PHE A 38 4.01 -10.53 8.19
C PHE A 38 3.85 -11.12 6.78
N GLY A 39 4.90 -11.05 5.95
CA GLY A 39 4.94 -11.58 4.59
C GLY A 39 4.57 -13.06 4.53
N VAL A 40 5.19 -13.88 5.38
CA VAL A 40 4.88 -15.32 5.48
C VAL A 40 3.39 -15.58 5.74
N LYS A 41 2.79 -14.86 6.70
CA LYS A 41 1.38 -15.04 7.04
C LYS A 41 0.44 -14.56 5.93
N ARG A 42 0.76 -13.42 5.31
CA ARG A 42 -0.02 -12.85 4.21
C ARG A 42 0.03 -13.76 2.98
N SER A 43 1.21 -14.28 2.64
CA SER A 43 1.38 -15.21 1.53
C SER A 43 0.61 -16.52 1.76
N ALA A 44 0.65 -17.06 2.97
CA ALA A 44 -0.17 -18.23 3.34
C ALA A 44 -1.68 -17.96 3.16
N GLU A 45 -2.16 -16.80 3.61
CA GLU A 45 -3.58 -16.41 3.44
C GLU A 45 -3.96 -16.20 1.97
N ALA A 46 -3.08 -15.60 1.17
CA ALA A 46 -3.30 -15.44 -0.27
C ALA A 46 -3.38 -16.79 -0.99
N HIS A 47 -2.50 -17.73 -0.67
CA HIS A 47 -2.55 -19.09 -1.20
C HIS A 47 -3.83 -19.82 -0.80
N ALA A 48 -4.26 -19.71 0.46
CA ALA A 48 -5.53 -20.28 0.92
C ALA A 48 -6.75 -19.70 0.17
N ARG A 49 -6.60 -18.51 -0.42
CA ARG A 49 -7.61 -17.82 -1.23
C ARG A 49 -7.44 -18.00 -2.73
N HIS A 50 -6.66 -18.99 -3.14
CA HIS A 50 -6.45 -19.34 -4.54
C HIS A 50 -5.78 -18.22 -5.36
N TRP A 51 -4.89 -17.45 -4.74
CA TRP A 51 -4.14 -16.38 -5.43
C TRP A 51 -3.45 -16.85 -6.72
N ALA A 52 -2.85 -18.05 -6.72
CA ALA A 52 -2.09 -18.58 -7.85
C ALA A 52 -2.89 -18.69 -9.17
N VAL A 53 -4.22 -18.70 -9.10
CA VAL A 53 -5.12 -18.71 -10.27
C VAL A 53 -5.97 -17.44 -10.37
N ALA A 54 -5.72 -16.46 -9.50
CA ALA A 54 -6.42 -15.18 -9.50
C ALA A 54 -5.77 -14.25 -10.53
N ALA A 55 -6.48 -13.95 -11.61
CA ALA A 55 -6.08 -12.96 -12.60
C ALA A 55 -7.31 -12.16 -13.07
N PRO A 56 -7.24 -10.81 -13.14
CA PRO A 56 -6.13 -9.96 -12.70
C PRO A 56 -6.00 -9.88 -11.16
N ALA A 57 -4.78 -9.61 -10.67
CA ALA A 57 -4.47 -9.47 -9.24
C ALA A 57 -3.64 -8.21 -8.96
N ALA A 58 -3.78 -7.64 -7.76
CA ALA A 58 -3.08 -6.43 -7.34
C ALA A 58 -2.72 -6.45 -5.85
N VAL A 59 -1.57 -5.87 -5.52
CA VAL A 59 -1.15 -5.53 -4.16
C VAL A 59 -1.26 -4.01 -4.00
N ILE A 60 -2.01 -3.57 -2.99
CA ILE A 60 -2.17 -2.15 -2.66
C ILE A 60 -1.41 -1.85 -1.36
N GLY A 61 -0.64 -0.76 -1.33
CA GLY A 61 0.17 -0.38 -0.17
C GLY A 61 0.37 1.13 -0.03
N ASP A 62 0.86 1.55 1.14
CA ASP A 62 1.03 2.97 1.53
C ASP A 62 2.30 3.64 0.98
N GLY A 63 3.12 2.92 0.22
CA GLY A 63 4.39 3.42 -0.29
C GLY A 63 5.61 3.06 0.56
N ALA A 64 5.45 2.47 1.74
CA ALA A 64 6.59 2.01 2.54
C ALA A 64 7.40 0.94 1.79
N ALA A 65 8.72 1.13 1.71
CA ALA A 65 9.61 0.30 0.90
C ALA A 65 9.52 -1.21 1.22
N TRP A 66 9.27 -1.56 2.48
CA TRP A 66 9.13 -2.96 2.89
C TRP A 66 7.91 -3.65 2.26
N ILE A 67 6.85 -2.90 1.93
CA ILE A 67 5.67 -3.46 1.25
C ILE A 67 6.06 -3.94 -0.15
N TRP A 68 6.83 -3.13 -0.87
CA TRP A 68 7.25 -3.43 -2.24
C TRP A 68 8.23 -4.60 -2.29
N HIS A 69 9.15 -4.67 -1.33
CA HIS A 69 10.01 -5.84 -1.20
C HIS A 69 9.22 -7.16 -1.02
N LEU A 70 8.18 -7.15 -0.18
CA LEU A 70 7.31 -8.31 0.00
C LEU A 70 6.38 -8.55 -1.20
N ALA A 71 5.94 -7.50 -1.90
CA ALA A 71 5.08 -7.61 -3.06
C ALA A 71 5.84 -8.23 -4.25
N GLU A 72 7.06 -7.78 -4.52
CA GLU A 72 7.96 -8.32 -5.54
C GLU A 72 8.34 -9.77 -5.25
N SER A 73 8.62 -10.09 -3.99
CA SER A 73 8.97 -11.46 -3.58
C SER A 73 7.80 -12.42 -3.68
N ASP A 74 6.65 -12.08 -3.09
CA ASP A 74 5.54 -13.03 -2.93
C ASP A 74 4.58 -13.02 -4.12
N PHE A 75 4.43 -11.87 -4.80
CA PHE A 75 3.42 -11.63 -5.82
C PHE A 75 3.99 -10.85 -7.03
N PRO A 76 5.02 -11.39 -7.71
CA PRO A 76 5.73 -10.67 -8.77
C PRO A 76 4.85 -10.32 -9.98
N ASP A 77 3.86 -11.15 -10.29
CA ASP A 77 2.97 -10.95 -11.45
C ASP A 77 1.77 -10.01 -11.16
N ALA A 78 1.65 -9.52 -9.93
CA ALA A 78 0.55 -8.64 -9.53
C ALA A 78 0.85 -7.19 -9.88
N ALA A 79 -0.20 -6.40 -10.15
CA ALA A 79 -0.05 -4.95 -10.19
C ALA A 79 0.27 -4.43 -8.78
N HIS A 80 1.34 -3.65 -8.63
CA HIS A 80 1.71 -3.03 -7.34
C HIS A 80 1.28 -1.57 -7.37
N ILE A 81 0.32 -1.22 -6.51
CA ILE A 81 -0.40 0.05 -6.57
C ILE A 81 -0.24 0.78 -5.24
N VAL A 82 0.28 2.01 -5.28
CA VAL A 82 0.26 2.90 -4.11
C VAL A 82 -1.19 3.35 -3.88
N ASP A 83 -1.68 3.30 -2.64
CA ASP A 83 -3.02 3.80 -2.37
C ASP A 83 -3.10 5.31 -2.60
N TRP A 84 -4.27 5.75 -3.08
CA TRP A 84 -4.47 7.11 -3.56
C TRP A 84 -4.20 8.17 -2.48
N TYR A 85 -4.50 7.88 -1.23
CA TYR A 85 -4.29 8.84 -0.14
C TYR A 85 -2.79 9.11 0.05
N HIS A 86 -1.98 8.06 0.16
CA HIS A 86 -0.53 8.20 0.32
C HIS A 86 0.13 8.73 -0.96
N ALA A 87 -0.32 8.31 -2.14
CA ALA A 87 0.15 8.89 -3.41
C ALA A 87 -0.03 10.41 -3.43
N ARG A 88 -1.22 10.89 -3.04
CA ARG A 88 -1.49 12.34 -2.93
C ARG A 88 -0.66 13.02 -1.85
N GLN A 89 -0.41 12.37 -0.70
CA GLN A 89 0.48 12.93 0.32
C GLN A 89 1.90 13.14 -0.21
N HIS A 90 2.42 12.18 -0.99
CA HIS A 90 3.73 12.32 -1.64
C HIS A 90 3.74 13.45 -2.68
N LEU A 91 2.69 13.61 -3.49
CA LEU A 91 2.54 14.75 -4.39
C LEU A 91 2.54 16.07 -3.62
N CYS A 92 1.79 16.19 -2.53
CA CYS A 92 1.79 17.39 -1.70
C CYS A 92 3.18 17.72 -1.15
N ALA A 93 3.89 16.73 -0.61
CA ALA A 93 5.25 16.91 -0.11
C ALA A 93 6.21 17.35 -1.23
N ALA A 94 6.14 16.73 -2.41
CA ALA A 94 6.95 17.10 -3.56
C ALA A 94 6.66 18.53 -4.04
N GLY A 95 5.39 18.92 -4.15
CA GLY A 95 5.00 20.27 -4.55
C GLY A 95 5.47 21.35 -3.58
N GLN A 96 5.37 21.09 -2.27
CA GLN A 96 5.85 22.02 -1.23
C GLN A 96 7.36 22.22 -1.25
N GLN A 97 8.13 21.19 -1.62
CA GLN A 97 9.60 21.27 -1.72
C GLN A 97 10.06 21.81 -3.08
N GLY A 98 9.28 21.57 -4.15
CA GLY A 98 9.66 21.89 -5.52
C GLY A 98 9.36 23.33 -5.96
N PHE A 99 8.50 24.05 -5.24
CA PHE A 99 8.07 25.40 -5.63
C PHE A 99 8.20 26.39 -4.48
N THR A 100 8.75 27.57 -4.76
CA THR A 100 8.82 28.68 -3.79
C THR A 100 7.50 29.45 -3.69
N GLN A 101 6.71 29.48 -4.76
CA GLN A 101 5.41 30.16 -4.79
C GLN A 101 4.27 29.18 -4.46
N PRO A 102 3.47 29.42 -3.41
CA PRO A 102 2.40 28.51 -3.00
C PRO A 102 1.36 28.20 -4.09
N ASP A 103 0.97 29.20 -4.88
CA ASP A 103 -0.04 29.03 -5.93
C ASP A 103 0.46 28.11 -7.06
N GLN A 104 1.75 28.17 -7.39
CA GLN A 104 2.38 27.28 -8.37
C GLN A 104 2.45 25.85 -7.82
N ALA A 105 2.81 25.69 -6.54
CA ALA A 105 2.81 24.39 -5.87
C ALA A 105 1.42 23.76 -5.90
N GLN A 106 0.39 24.53 -5.52
CA GLN A 106 -0.99 24.05 -5.48
C GLN A 106 -1.49 23.66 -6.88
N THR A 107 -1.29 24.52 -7.88
CA THR A 107 -1.69 24.23 -9.27
C THR A 107 -1.02 22.94 -9.78
N TRP A 108 0.26 22.75 -9.46
CA TRP A 108 0.98 21.53 -9.82
C TRP A 108 0.43 20.30 -9.09
N ILE A 109 0.21 20.38 -7.78
CA ILE A 109 -0.36 19.28 -6.98
C ILE A 109 -1.73 18.84 -7.52
N GLU A 110 -2.61 19.80 -7.82
CA GLU A 110 -3.95 19.52 -8.37
C GLU A 110 -3.85 18.86 -9.75
N THR A 111 -2.98 19.37 -10.61
CA THR A 111 -2.71 18.79 -11.94
C THR A 111 -2.22 17.34 -11.83
N GLN A 112 -1.25 17.07 -10.94
CA GLN A 112 -0.72 15.71 -10.75
C GLN A 112 -1.77 14.78 -10.11
N THR A 113 -2.56 15.29 -9.15
CA THR A 113 -3.61 14.50 -8.48
C THR A 113 -4.69 14.06 -9.46
N GLN A 114 -5.02 14.88 -10.45
CA GLN A 114 -5.99 14.53 -11.50
C GLN A 114 -5.43 13.52 -12.52
N ALA A 115 -4.10 13.41 -12.62
CA ALA A 115 -3.42 12.49 -13.54
C ALA A 115 -3.13 11.10 -12.94
N LEU A 116 -3.38 10.90 -11.63
CA LEU A 116 -3.36 9.59 -10.96
C LEU A 116 -4.57 8.74 -11.36
#